data_AF-A0A0F9ZP21-F1
#
_entry.id   AF-A0A0F9ZP21-F1
#
_cell.length_a   1.000
_cell.length_b   1.000
_cell.length_c   1.000
_cell.angle_alpha   90.00
_cell.angle_beta   90.00
_cell.angle_gamma   90.00
#
_symmetry.space_group_name_H-M   'P 1'
#
loop_
_entity.id
_entity.type
_entity.pdbx_description
1 polymer ?
#
loop_
_entity_poly.entity_id
_entity_poly.type
_entity_poly.pdbx_seq_one_letter_code
_entity_poly.pdbx_strand_id
1 'polypeptide(L)'
;MYSPHHQNNKQWNPLHIAIIAGFAFIAYMLYALTVSIYRNYQIQLVIENFEKENQALEKENREKLANYQYYISEKYIDKMAKLHLGLINPGEEVIVIPEPIDLSQIILEEEKEKRTAKIATLTPLEKWFRFFFEDNPWKNGEN
;
A
#
# COMPACT_ATOMS: atom_id res chain seq x y z
N MET A 1 -85.63 -10.56 -23.04
CA MET A 1 -85.17 -11.71 -23.84
C MET A 1 -83.65 -11.68 -23.81
N TYR A 2 -83.01 -12.68 -23.18
CA TYR A 2 -81.57 -12.66 -22.85
C TYR A 2 -80.72 -13.41 -23.87
N SER A 3 -79.49 -12.90 -24.04
CA SER A 3 -78.23 -13.56 -24.45
C SER A 3 -78.04 -13.95 -25.94
N PRO A 4 -76.78 -14.08 -26.43
CA PRO A 4 -75.56 -14.37 -25.66
C PRO A 4 -74.33 -13.45 -25.90
N HIS A 5 -73.52 -13.32 -24.86
CA HIS A 5 -72.15 -12.81 -24.94
C HIS A 5 -71.20 -13.92 -25.40
N HIS A 6 -70.49 -13.71 -26.51
CA HIS A 6 -69.44 -14.61 -26.97
C HIS A 6 -68.18 -14.44 -26.11
N GLN A 7 -67.87 -15.45 -25.30
CA GLN A 7 -66.58 -15.54 -24.61
C GLN A 7 -65.52 -16.03 -25.59
N ASN A 8 -64.61 -15.13 -25.99
CA ASN A 8 -63.43 -15.50 -26.76
C ASN A 8 -62.35 -16.01 -25.80
N ASN A 9 -62.34 -17.32 -25.55
CA ASN A 9 -61.34 -17.96 -24.72
C ASN A 9 -60.03 -18.09 -25.50
N LYS A 10 -59.13 -17.13 -25.33
CA LYS A 10 -57.75 -17.20 -25.86
C LYS A 10 -57.05 -18.41 -25.23
N GLN A 11 -57.04 -19.53 -25.95
CA GLN A 11 -56.39 -20.77 -25.51
C GLN A 11 -54.90 -20.62 -25.76
N TRP A 12 -54.11 -20.58 -24.68
CA TRP A 12 -52.67 -20.40 -24.78
C TRP A 12 -52.03 -21.72 -25.21
N ASN A 13 -51.28 -21.70 -26.31
CA ASN A 13 -50.58 -22.88 -26.80
C ASN A 13 -49.53 -23.32 -25.76
N PRO A 14 -49.52 -24.58 -25.31
CA PRO A 14 -48.61 -25.06 -24.26
C PRO A 14 -47.13 -24.93 -24.63
N LEU A 15 -46.81 -24.97 -25.94
CA LEU A 15 -45.46 -24.71 -26.46
C LEU A 15 -44.94 -23.32 -26.08
N HIS A 16 -45.79 -22.28 -26.12
CA HIS A 16 -45.37 -20.92 -25.78
C HIS A 16 -45.07 -20.79 -24.29
N ILE A 17 -45.84 -21.48 -23.45
CA ILE A 17 -45.62 -21.52 -22.00
C ILE A 17 -44.28 -22.19 -21.69
N ALA A 18 -43.98 -23.31 -22.37
CA ALA A 18 -42.71 -24.02 -22.19
C ALA A 18 -41.50 -23.16 -22.60
N ILE A 19 -41.59 -22.41 -23.71
CA ILE A 19 -40.53 -21.50 -24.15
C ILE A 19 -40.31 -20.37 -23.14
N ILE A 20 -41.39 -19.75 -22.65
CA ILE A 20 -41.30 -18.67 -21.65
C ILE A 20 -40.70 -19.20 -20.35
N ALA A 21 -41.12 -20.39 -19.90
CA ALA A 21 -40.58 -21.02 -18.70
C ALA A 21 -39.09 -21.34 -18.85
N GLY A 22 -38.67 -21.88 -20.00
CA GLY A 22 -37.27 -22.15 -20.31
C GLY A 22 -36.43 -20.87 -20.33
N PHE A 23 -36.94 -19.80 -20.95
CA PHE A 23 -36.26 -18.51 -20.96
C PHE A 23 -36.13 -17.91 -19.56
N ALA A 24 -37.20 -17.96 -18.76
CA ALA A 24 -37.17 -17.51 -17.37
C ALA A 24 -36.15 -18.30 -16.52
N PHE A 25 -36.05 -19.60 -16.75
CA PHE A 25 -35.08 -20.46 -16.07
C PHE A 25 -33.63 -20.08 -16.42
N ILE A 26 -33.35 -19.85 -17.71
CA ILE A 26 -32.02 -19.41 -18.16
C ILE A 26 -31.68 -18.03 -17.57
N ALA A 27 -32.62 -17.09 -17.59
CA ALA A 27 -32.43 -15.77 -17.00
C ALA A 27 -32.15 -15.85 -15.49
N TYR A 28 -32.86 -16.72 -14.78
CA TYR A 28 -32.62 -16.97 -13.35
C TYR A 28 -31.23 -17.57 -13.10
N MET A 29 -30.79 -18.54 -13.92
CA MET A 29 -29.44 -19.11 -13.81
C MET A 29 -28.35 -18.06 -14.03
N LEU A 30 -28.50 -17.22 -15.06
CA LEU A 30 -27.55 -16.14 -15.33
C LEU A 30 -27.49 -15.16 -14.15
N TYR A 31 -28.64 -14.76 -13.62
CA TYR A 31 -28.72 -13.90 -12.45
C TYR A 31 -28.01 -14.52 -11.23
N ALA A 32 -28.32 -15.78 -10.91
CA ALA A 32 -27.71 -16.50 -9.80
C ALA A 32 -26.19 -16.62 -9.95
N LEU A 33 -25.72 -16.89 -11.17
CA LEU A 33 -24.29 -16.96 -11.48
C LEU A 33 -23.60 -15.61 -11.27
N THR A 34 -24.17 -14.52 -11.80
CA THR A 34 -23.62 -13.17 -11.64
C THR A 34 -23.52 -12.77 -10.16
N VAL A 35 -24.57 -13.03 -9.37
CA VAL A 35 -24.56 -12.76 -7.93
C VAL A 35 -23.50 -13.59 -7.21
N SER A 36 -23.36 -14.87 -7.58
CA SER A 36 -22.35 -15.77 -7.00
C SER A 36 -20.93 -15.28 -7.27
N ILE A 37 -20.61 -14.91 -8.51
CA ILE A 37 -19.30 -14.37 -8.90
C ILE A 37 -19.00 -13.09 -8.12
N TYR A 38 -19.97 -12.16 -8.04
CA TYR A 38 -19.79 -10.90 -7.32
C TYR A 38 -19.49 -11.14 -5.82
N ARG A 39 -20.27 -12.03 -5.17
CA ARG A 39 -20.05 -12.39 -3.77
C ARG A 39 -18.69 -13.05 -3.54
N ASN A 40 -18.28 -13.96 -4.41
CA ASN A 40 -17.01 -14.65 -4.31
C ASN A 40 -15.83 -13.67 -4.41
N TYR A 41 -15.90 -12.72 -5.34
CA TYR A 41 -14.88 -11.68 -5.47
C TYR A 41 -14.74 -10.82 -4.22
N GLN A 42 -15.86 -10.39 -3.62
CA GLN A 42 -15.85 -9.62 -2.37
C GLN A 42 -15.25 -10.42 -1.22
N ILE A 43 -15.58 -11.71 -1.10
CA ILE A 43 -15.02 -12.59 -0.06
C ILE A 43 -13.51 -12.75 -0.25
N GLN A 44 -13.04 -12.96 -1.48
CA GLN A 44 -11.61 -13.10 -1.76
C GLN A 44 -10.83 -11.84 -1.41
N LEU A 45 -11.35 -10.64 -1.71
CA LEU A 45 -10.71 -9.39 -1.33
C LEU A 45 -10.57 -9.26 0.20
N VAL A 46 -11.60 -9.65 0.95
CA VAL A 46 -11.58 -9.61 2.41
C VAL A 46 -10.55 -10.60 2.96
N ILE A 47 -10.49 -11.81 2.43
CA ILE A 47 -9.47 -12.82 2.81
C ILE A 47 -8.07 -12.29 2.53
N GLU A 48 -7.81 -11.77 1.32
CA GLU A 48 -6.50 -11.24 0.94
C GLU A 48 -6.07 -10.08 1.84
N ASN A 49 -7.01 -9.20 2.21
CA ASN A 49 -6.73 -8.11 3.13
C ASN A 49 -6.36 -8.62 4.54
N PHE A 50 -7.10 -9.58 5.08
CA PHE A 50 -6.79 -10.17 6.38
C PHE A 50 -5.47 -10.96 6.37
N GLU A 51 -5.15 -11.66 5.29
CA GLU A 51 -3.86 -12.34 5.15
C GLU A 51 -2.70 -11.35 5.14
N LYS A 52 -2.82 -10.24 4.40
CA LYS A 52 -1.81 -9.16 4.41
C LYS A 52 -1.65 -8.54 5.79
N GLU A 53 -2.74 -8.26 6.48
CA GLU A 53 -2.73 -7.71 7.83
C GLU A 53 -2.04 -8.67 8.82
N ASN A 54 -2.37 -9.96 8.78
CA ASN A 54 -1.71 -10.97 9.60
C ASN A 54 -0.21 -11.06 9.32
N GLN A 55 0.21 -11.07 8.05
CA GLN A 55 1.62 -11.10 7.68
C GLN A 55 2.37 -9.86 8.18
N ALA A 56 1.75 -8.68 8.10
CA ALA A 56 2.32 -7.44 8.62
C ALA A 56 2.49 -7.49 10.14
N LEU A 57 1.45 -7.94 10.87
CA LEU A 57 1.48 -8.09 12.33
C LEU A 57 2.52 -9.11 12.77
N GLU A 58 2.64 -10.24 12.08
CA GLU A 58 3.67 -11.23 12.39
C GLU A 58 5.07 -10.68 12.17
N LYS A 59 5.30 -9.93 11.09
CA LYS A 59 6.58 -9.28 10.83
C LYS A 59 6.91 -8.27 11.93
N GLU A 60 5.97 -7.41 12.28
CA GLU A 60 6.11 -6.43 13.35
C GLU A 60 6.44 -7.12 14.69
N ASN A 61 5.76 -8.22 15.01
CA ASN A 61 6.00 -8.97 16.23
C ASN A 61 7.40 -9.60 16.25
N ARG A 62 7.86 -10.16 15.14
CA ARG A 62 9.25 -10.67 15.01
C ARG A 62 10.28 -9.56 15.19
N GLU A 63 10.08 -8.40 14.58
CA GLU A 63 10.98 -7.24 14.73
C GLU A 63 11.01 -6.74 16.17
N LYS A 64 9.84 -6.57 16.80
CA LYS A 64 9.73 -6.19 18.22
C LYS A 64 10.45 -7.19 19.13
N LEU A 65 10.28 -8.49 18.88
CA LEU A 65 10.95 -9.53 19.67
C LEU A 65 12.47 -9.48 19.48
N ALA A 66 12.95 -9.30 18.24
CA ALA A 66 14.37 -9.18 17.95
C ALA A 66 14.99 -7.94 18.64
N ASN A 67 14.30 -6.80 18.58
CA ASN A 67 14.72 -5.58 19.27
C ASN A 67 14.74 -5.76 20.78
N TYR A 68 13.71 -6.38 21.34
CA TYR A 68 13.66 -6.71 22.76
C TYR A 68 14.85 -7.58 23.18
N GLN A 69 15.12 -8.67 22.44
CA GLN A 69 16.27 -9.55 22.69
C GLN A 69 17.60 -8.81 22.58
N TYR A 70 17.74 -7.88 21.63
CA TYR A 70 18.93 -7.05 21.50
C TYR A 70 19.13 -6.14 22.72
N TYR A 71 18.08 -5.48 23.21
CA TYR A 71 18.17 -4.58 24.36
C TYR A 71 18.46 -5.28 25.69
N ILE A 72 18.03 -6.53 25.85
CA ILE A 72 18.36 -7.33 27.05
C ILE A 72 19.71 -8.06 26.92
N SER A 73 20.35 -8.01 25.75
CA SER A 73 21.63 -8.71 25.55
C SER A 73 22.74 -8.08 26.38
N GLU A 74 23.62 -8.93 26.93
CA GLU A 74 24.78 -8.46 27.71
C GLU A 74 25.65 -7.47 26.93
N LYS A 75 25.77 -7.67 25.61
CA LYS A 75 26.52 -6.77 24.72
C LYS A 75 25.93 -5.37 24.67
N TYR A 76 24.60 -5.25 24.63
CA TYR A 76 23.95 -3.93 24.65
C TYR A 76 24.06 -3.27 26.03
N ILE A 77 23.89 -4.05 27.10
CA ILE A 77 24.05 -3.58 28.48
C ILE A 77 25.48 -3.08 28.71
N ASP A 78 26.50 -3.84 28.29
CA ASP A 78 27.92 -3.44 28.39
C ASP A 78 28.22 -2.18 27.57
N LYS A 79 27.73 -2.11 26.33
CA LYS A 79 27.85 -0.90 25.49
C LYS A 79 27.24 0.33 26.17
N MET A 80 26.04 0.18 26.74
CA MET A 80 25.36 1.29 27.42
C MET A 80 26.04 1.68 28.75
N ALA A 81 26.56 0.70 29.51
CA ALA A 81 27.33 0.97 30.71
C ALA A 81 28.63 1.75 30.39
N LYS A 82 29.35 1.33 29.34
CA LYS A 82 30.55 2.04 28.85
C LYS A 82 30.25 3.48 28.43
N LEU A 83 29.18 3.68 27.66
CA LEU A 83 28.78 5.00 27.15
C LEU A 83 28.28 5.96 28.24
N HIS A 84 27.44 5.48 29.16
CA HIS A 84 26.74 6.36 30.10
C HIS A 84 27.41 6.45 31.46
N LEU A 85 28.07 5.38 31.91
CA LEU A 85 28.69 5.32 33.22
C LEU A 85 30.22 5.51 33.16
N GLY A 86 30.80 5.57 31.95
CA GLY A 86 32.24 5.67 31.76
C GLY A 86 33.02 4.47 32.31
N LEU A 87 32.35 3.34 32.53
CA LEU A 87 32.99 2.12 33.02
C LEU A 87 33.86 1.53 31.90
N ILE A 88 35.16 1.80 31.96
CA ILE A 88 36.18 1.13 31.16
C ILE A 88 36.68 -0.06 31.96
N ASN A 89 36.62 -1.27 31.40
CA ASN A 89 37.18 -2.45 32.06
C ASN A 89 38.71 -2.36 32.12
N PRO A 90 39.37 -2.81 33.20
CA PRO A 90 40.83 -2.76 33.29
C PRO A 90 41.46 -3.64 32.20
N GLY A 91 42.08 -3.00 31.20
CA GLY A 91 42.74 -3.65 30.05
C GLY A 91 42.21 -3.27 28.65
N GLU A 92 41.20 -2.41 28.54
CA GLU A 92 40.61 -1.99 27.25
C GLU A 92 41.21 -0.64 26.78
N GLU A 93 41.79 -0.60 25.57
CA GLU A 93 42.42 0.60 24.99
C GLU A 93 41.41 1.40 24.15
N VAL A 94 41.15 2.66 24.54
CA VAL A 94 40.19 3.54 23.84
C VAL A 94 40.87 4.15 22.62
N ILE A 95 40.53 3.66 21.43
CA ILE A 95 40.97 4.24 20.16
C ILE A 95 39.96 5.31 19.74
N VAL A 96 40.36 6.58 19.82
CA VAL A 96 39.60 7.69 19.24
C VAL A 96 39.89 7.72 17.74
N ILE A 97 38.92 7.34 16.93
CA ILE A 97 38.99 7.48 15.47
C ILE A 97 38.49 8.90 15.15
N PRO A 98 39.35 9.83 14.67
CA PRO A 98 38.86 11.10 14.16
C PRO A 98 38.05 10.82 12.91
N GLU A 99 36.77 11.20 12.91
CA GLU A 99 35.95 11.14 11.69
C GLU A 99 36.61 12.04 10.63
N PRO A 100 36.88 11.51 9.42
CA PRO A 100 37.34 12.35 8.33
C PRO A 100 36.21 13.32 8.02
N ILE A 101 36.48 14.62 8.14
CA ILE A 101 35.56 15.68 7.71
C ILE A 101 35.28 15.43 6.23
N ASP A 102 34.06 14.97 5.93
CA ASP A 102 33.63 14.67 4.58
C ASP A 102 33.38 16.00 3.84
N LEU A 103 34.47 16.53 3.27
CA LEU A 103 34.47 17.76 2.46
C LEU A 103 33.46 17.70 1.30
N SER A 104 33.00 16.51 0.90
CA SER A 104 31.97 16.38 -0.13
C SER A 104 30.63 16.91 0.33
N GLN A 105 30.27 16.77 1.61
CA GLN A 105 29.00 17.27 2.15
C GLN A 105 28.97 18.80 2.16
N ILE A 106 30.10 19.42 2.52
CA ILE A 106 30.26 20.89 2.52
C ILE A 106 30.15 21.45 1.10
N ILE A 107 30.76 20.79 0.11
CA ILE A 107 30.68 21.20 -1.30
C ILE A 107 29.25 21.01 -1.84
N LEU A 108 28.57 19.93 -1.45
CA LEU A 108 27.18 19.66 -1.85
C LEU A 108 26.19 20.66 -1.24
N GLU A 109 26.43 21.12 0.00
CA GLU A 109 25.61 22.16 0.64
C GLU A 109 25.80 23.52 -0.02
N GLU A 110 27.03 23.92 -0.32
CA GLU A 110 27.29 25.16 -1.08
C GLU A 110 26.64 25.13 -2.48
N GLU A 111 26.68 23.99 -3.17
CA GLU A 111 26.02 23.85 -4.47
C GLU A 111 24.49 23.93 -4.37
N LYS A 112 23.91 23.32 -3.33
CA LYS A 112 22.46 23.37 -3.08
C LYS A 112 22.00 24.80 -2.78
N GLU A 113 22.74 25.54 -1.96
CA GLU A 113 22.45 26.94 -1.65
C GLU A 113 22.52 27.85 -2.89
N LYS A 114 23.53 27.65 -3.75
CA LYS A 114 23.64 28.40 -5.01
C LYS A 114 22.47 28.08 -5.96
N ARG A 115 22.00 26.84 -6.00
CA ARG A 115 20.84 26.42 -6.81
C ARG A 115 19.54 27.01 -6.25
N THR A 116 19.30 26.96 -4.94
CA THR A 116 18.08 27.53 -4.33
C THR A 116 18.02 29.04 -4.46
N ALA A 117 19.15 29.75 -4.31
CA ALA A 117 19.24 31.19 -4.53
C ALA A 117 18.92 31.57 -5.99
N LYS A 118 19.40 30.78 -6.96
CA LYS A 118 19.08 30.97 -8.39
C LYS A 118 17.62 30.65 -8.72
N ILE A 119 16.99 29.74 -7.98
CA ILE A 119 15.57 29.40 -8.16
C ILE A 119 14.66 30.48 -7.56
N ALA A 120 15.09 31.12 -6.46
CA ALA A 120 14.33 32.17 -5.80
C ALA A 120 14.06 33.39 -6.72
N THR A 121 15.00 33.71 -7.60
CA THR A 121 14.93 34.86 -8.52
C THR A 121 14.10 34.62 -9.79
N LEU A 122 13.60 33.39 -10.02
CA LEU A 122 12.79 33.05 -11.20
C LEU A 122 11.32 33.48 -11.06
N THR A 123 10.69 33.78 -12.19
CA THR A 123 9.26 34.10 -12.26
C THR A 123 8.40 32.87 -11.93
N PRO A 124 7.16 33.03 -11.43
CA PRO A 124 6.30 31.90 -11.08
C PRO A 124 6.04 30.91 -12.23
N LEU A 125 5.86 31.40 -13.45
CA LEU A 125 5.61 30.55 -14.63
C LEU A 125 6.82 29.69 -15.01
N GLU A 126 8.02 30.26 -14.91
CA GLU A 126 9.28 29.57 -15.24
C GLU A 126 9.60 28.46 -14.23
N LYS A 127 9.21 28.65 -12.96
CA LYS A 127 9.29 27.61 -11.91
C LYS A 127 8.46 26.38 -12.25
N TRP A 128 7.22 26.57 -12.71
CA TRP A 128 6.34 25.47 -13.12
C TRP A 128 6.88 24.73 -14.34
N PHE A 129 7.37 25.46 -15.35
CA PHE A 129 7.91 24.83 -16.55
C PHE A 129 9.11 23.91 -16.23
N ARG A 130 10.07 24.38 -15.41
CA ARG A 130 11.20 23.54 -14.98
C ARG A 130 10.76 22.32 -14.18
N PHE A 131 9.76 22.46 -13.31
CA PHE A 131 9.24 21.35 -12.52
C PHE A 131 8.68 20.20 -13.37
N PHE A 132 8.04 20.52 -14.49
CA PHE A 132 7.43 19.51 -15.37
C PHE A 132 8.39 18.96 -16.44
N PHE A 133 9.39 19.72 -16.87
CA PHE A 133 10.20 19.40 -18.06
C PHE A 133 11.72 19.29 -17.83
N GLU A 134 12.26 19.72 -16.68
CA GLU A 134 13.66 19.51 -16.30
C GLU A 134 13.76 18.29 -15.36
N ASP A 135 14.91 17.57 -15.35
CA ASP A 135 15.09 16.36 -14.52
C ASP A 135 14.98 16.74 -13.04
N ASN A 136 13.80 16.48 -12.50
CA ASN A 136 13.47 16.77 -11.12
C ASN A 136 14.07 15.66 -10.23
N PRO A 137 15.05 15.95 -9.35
CA PRO A 137 15.64 14.95 -8.48
C PRO A 137 14.62 14.31 -7.51
N TRP A 138 13.46 14.93 -7.29
CA TRP A 138 12.35 14.39 -6.50
C TRP A 138 11.47 13.39 -7.26
N LYS A 139 11.64 13.26 -8.58
CA LYS A 139 10.90 12.31 -9.42
C LYS A 139 11.54 10.92 -9.45
N ASN A 140 12.85 10.83 -9.19
CA ASN A 140 13.66 9.62 -9.41
C ASN A 140 14.31 9.08 -8.11
N GLY A 141 13.79 9.47 -6.95
CA GLY A 141 14.36 9.14 -5.63
C GLY A 141 13.91 7.81 -5.00
N GLU A 142 13.13 6.98 -5.69
CA GLU A 142 12.73 5.66 -5.22
C GLU A 142 12.84 4.64 -6.35
N ASN A 143 13.96 3.89 -6.36
CA ASN A 143 14.12 2.50 -6.77
C ASN A 143 15.48 1.98 -6.29
#